data_AF-A0A8S3HZ88-F1
#
_entry.id   AF-A0A8S3HZ88-F1
#
_cell.length_a   1.000
_cell.length_b   1.000
_cell.length_c   1.000
_cell.angle_alpha   90.00
_cell.angle_beta   90.00
_cell.angle_gamma   90.00
#
_symmetry.space_group_name_H-M   'P 1'
#
loop_
_entity.id
_entity.type
_entity.pdbx_description
1 polymer ?
#
loop_
_entity_poly.entity_id
_entity_poly.type
_entity_poly.pdbx_seq_one_letter_code
_entity_poly.pdbx_strand_id
1 'polypeptide(L)'
;MSAYSYSFYYCFKIASTIGNIPTPETGLEYLFVIIGYLFALFIFALLIGQIRDVFQSMNQRRLAYQNKVEQVMQYLTKFELPKTLQDRVRNWFQYNWEDRNTLEDDDATLSFLPATLQTELAISIHYDTLSKVKLFQ
;
A
#
# COMPACT_ATOMS: atom_id res chain seq x y z
N MET A 1 40.34 23.32 14.77
CA MET A 1 39.26 22.30 14.74
C MET A 1 39.78 21.07 15.46
N SER A 2 39.00 20.47 16.37
CA SER A 2 39.39 19.22 17.02
C SER A 2 39.44 18.07 16.01
N ALA A 3 40.33 17.09 16.24
CA ALA A 3 40.48 15.92 15.37
C ALA A 3 39.16 15.15 15.16
N TYR A 4 38.27 15.17 16.16
CA TYR A 4 36.94 14.59 16.09
C TYR A 4 36.04 15.26 15.03
N SER A 5 35.98 16.60 15.02
CA SER A 5 35.18 17.33 14.04
C SER A 5 35.67 17.13 12.61
N TYR A 6 36.98 17.05 12.42
CA TYR A 6 37.56 16.77 11.10
C TYR A 6 37.21 15.36 10.61
N SER A 7 37.30 14.36 11.49
CA SER A 7 36.96 12.97 11.17
C SER A 7 35.48 12.80 10.83
N PHE A 8 34.59 13.46 11.58
CA PHE A 8 33.16 13.46 11.28
C PHE A 8 32.84 14.15 9.95
N TYR A 9 33.46 15.31 9.68
CA TYR A 9 33.34 16.01 8.41
C TYR A 9 33.83 15.16 7.23
N TYR A 10 34.93 14.43 7.41
CA TYR A 10 35.47 13.51 6.42
C TYR A 10 34.49 12.36 6.13
N CYS A 11 33.94 11.73 7.16
CA CYS A 11 32.93 10.67 7.04
C CYS A 11 31.66 11.18 6.33
N PHE A 12 31.17 12.36 6.73
CA PHE A 12 30.01 13.00 6.11
C PHE A 12 30.25 13.28 4.61
N LYS A 13 31.45 13.71 4.21
CA LYS A 13 31.78 13.92 2.80
C LYS A 13 31.79 12.63 1.99
N ILE A 14 32.32 11.53 2.55
CA ILE A 14 32.25 10.20 1.92
C ILE A 14 30.79 9.78 1.76
N ALA A 15 29.97 9.93 2.81
CA ALA A 15 28.56 9.57 2.77
C ALA A 15 27.77 10.43 1.75
N SER A 16 27.91 11.75 1.76
CA SER A 16 27.19 12.61 0.81
C SER A 16 27.74 12.58 -0.62
N THR A 17 28.74 11.73 -0.91
CA THR A 17 29.42 11.67 -2.23
C THR A 17 29.95 13.03 -2.68
N ILE A 18 30.33 13.89 -1.74
CA ILE A 18 30.88 15.22 -2.03
C ILE A 18 32.35 15.03 -2.38
N GLY A 19 32.69 15.13 -3.67
CA GLY A 19 34.02 14.84 -4.24
C GLY A 19 35.19 15.75 -3.83
N ASN A 20 35.03 16.59 -2.79
CA ASN A 20 36.08 17.48 -2.27
C ASN A 20 36.84 16.82 -1.11
N ILE A 21 37.32 15.59 -1.34
CA ILE A 21 38.17 14.85 -0.41
C ILE A 21 39.60 14.88 -0.96
N PRO A 22 40.62 15.18 -0.15
CA PRO A 22 42.01 15.13 -0.61
C PRO A 22 42.31 13.73 -1.18
N THR A 23 43.00 13.69 -2.31
CA THR A 23 43.38 12.44 -2.97
C THR A 23 44.31 11.64 -2.05
N PRO A 24 44.00 10.36 -1.76
CA PRO A 24 44.90 9.51 -0.99
C PRO A 24 46.24 9.35 -1.72
N GLU A 25 47.33 9.33 -0.97
CA GLU A 25 48.69 9.24 -1.52
C GLU A 25 49.30 7.85 -1.27
N THR A 26 48.84 7.16 -0.22
CA THR A 26 49.34 5.84 0.19
C THR A 26 48.36 4.72 -0.16
N GLY A 27 48.86 3.53 -0.54
CA GLY A 27 48.01 2.37 -0.86
C GLY A 27 47.04 1.96 0.27
N LEU A 28 47.44 2.14 1.54
CA LEU A 28 46.56 1.92 2.70
C LEU A 28 45.43 2.95 2.80
N GLU A 29 45.70 4.21 2.45
CA GLU A 29 44.68 5.26 2.42
C GLU A 29 43.63 4.99 1.34
N TYR A 30 44.06 4.53 0.16
CA TYR A 30 43.14 4.08 -0.89
C TYR A 30 42.21 2.96 -0.40
N LEU A 31 42.76 1.94 0.26
CA LEU A 31 41.98 0.81 0.77
C LEU A 31 40.97 1.27 1.84
N PHE A 32 41.37 2.18 2.74
CA PHE A 32 40.48 2.76 3.73
C PHE A 32 39.32 3.55 3.10
N VAL A 33 39.63 4.38 2.09
CA VAL A 33 38.62 5.17 1.36
C VAL A 33 37.65 4.27 0.59
N ILE A 34 38.15 3.24 -0.10
CA ILE A 34 37.32 2.28 -0.84
C ILE A 34 36.36 1.55 0.10
N ILE A 35 36.86 1.05 1.24
CA ILE A 35 36.03 0.40 2.26
C ILE A 35 34.97 1.38 2.80
N GLY A 36 35.36 2.63 3.09
CA GLY A 36 34.43 3.67 3.53
C GLY A 36 33.30 3.94 2.54
N TYR A 37 33.62 4.00 1.24
CA TYR A 37 32.61 4.14 0.19
C TYR A 37 31.69 2.92 0.08
N LEU A 38 32.21 1.70 0.21
CA LEU A 38 31.39 0.49 0.21
C LEU A 38 30.40 0.47 1.37
N PHE A 39 30.85 0.85 2.58
CA PHE A 39 29.96 0.99 3.73
C PHE A 39 28.90 2.08 3.51
N ALA A 40 29.28 3.23 2.96
CA ALA A 40 28.33 4.29 2.63
C ALA A 40 27.27 3.79 1.65
N LEU A 41 27.67 3.15 0.55
CA LEU A 41 26.76 2.57 -0.45
C LEU A 41 25.82 1.52 0.16
N PHE A 42 26.34 0.67 1.04
CA PHE A 42 25.54 -0.32 1.74
C PHE A 42 24.46 0.33 2.62
N ILE A 43 24.83 1.36 3.40
CA ILE A 43 23.88 2.13 4.22
C ILE A 43 22.83 2.80 3.33
N PHE A 44 23.22 3.41 2.20
CA PHE A 44 22.25 3.99 1.26
C PHE A 44 21.28 2.96 0.70
N ALA A 45 21.76 1.78 0.33
CA ALA A 45 20.91 0.70 -0.17
C ALA A 45 19.88 0.26 0.87
N LEU A 46 20.29 0.14 2.13
CA LEU A 46 19.39 -0.18 3.25
C LEU A 46 18.33 0.91 3.47
N LEU A 47 18.75 2.18 3.45
CA LEU A 47 17.84 3.32 3.60
C LEU A 47 16.78 3.36 2.49
N ILE A 48 17.18 3.09 1.24
CA ILE A 48 16.24 3.01 0.11
C ILE A 48 15.24 1.88 0.31
N GLY A 49 15.68 0.73 0.82
CA GLY A 49 14.79 -0.39 1.18
C GLY A 49 13.75 0.03 2.22
N GLN A 50 14.20 0.66 3.32
CA GLN A 50 13.30 1.14 4.37
C GLN A 50 12.33 2.21 3.88
N ILE A 51 12.77 3.16 3.04
CA ILE A 51 11.89 4.18 2.46
C ILE A 51 10.80 3.53 1.58
N ARG A 52 11.16 2.51 0.80
CA ARG A 52 10.20 1.73 0.02
C ARG A 52 9.17 1.06 0.92
N ASP A 53 9.61 0.44 2.01
CA ASP A 53 8.72 -0.25 2.95
C ASP A 53 7.77 0.73 3.65
N VAL A 54 8.26 1.90 4.06
CA VAL A 54 7.43 2.97 4.65
C VAL A 54 6.41 3.50 3.65
N PHE A 55 6.83 3.76 2.41
CA PHE A 55 5.92 4.23 1.37
C PHE A 55 4.85 3.17 1.07
N GLN A 56 5.25 1.90 1.02
CA GLN A 56 4.34 0.80 0.83
C GLN A 56 3.40 0.65 2.04
N SER A 57 3.88 0.74 3.28
CA SER A 57 3.05 0.58 4.49
C SER A 57 2.03 1.71 4.65
N MET A 58 2.40 2.95 4.31
CA MET A 58 1.47 4.09 4.31
C MET A 58 0.35 3.91 3.27
N ASN A 59 0.66 3.34 2.11
CA ASN A 59 -0.32 3.16 1.05
C ASN A 59 -1.01 1.78 1.08
N GLN A 60 -0.51 0.81 1.85
CA GLN A 60 -1.02 -0.56 1.91
C GLN A 60 -2.49 -0.61 2.31
N ARG A 61 -2.89 0.15 3.33
CA ARG A 61 -4.28 0.19 3.80
C ARG A 61 -5.22 0.74 2.72
N ARG A 62 -4.81 1.82 2.07
CA ARG A 62 -5.56 2.43 0.97
C ARG A 62 -5.64 1.51 -0.25
N LEU A 63 -4.53 0.90 -0.65
CA LEU A 63 -4.47 -0.04 -1.77
C LEU A 63 -5.31 -1.29 -1.51
N ALA A 64 -5.24 -1.86 -0.31
CA ALA A 64 -6.05 -3.01 0.07
C ALA A 64 -7.55 -2.70 0.00
N TYR A 65 -7.96 -1.52 0.47
CA TYR A 65 -9.34 -1.07 0.35
C TYR A 65 -9.76 -0.87 -1.11
N GLN A 66 -8.95 -0.17 -1.91
CA GLN A 66 -9.21 0.05 -3.33
C GLN A 66 -9.35 -1.27 -4.08
N ASN A 67 -8.47 -2.25 -3.82
CA ASN A 67 -8.55 -3.59 -4.40
C ASN A 67 -9.86 -4.30 -4.02
N LYS A 68 -10.32 -4.20 -2.77
CA LYS A 68 -11.62 -4.78 -2.34
C LYS A 68 -12.79 -4.14 -3.08
N VAL A 69 -12.82 -2.80 -3.16
CA VAL A 69 -13.87 -2.06 -3.89
C VAL A 69 -13.88 -2.45 -5.36
N GLU A 70 -12.70 -2.56 -5.99
CA GLU A 70 -12.58 -2.96 -7.38
C GLU A 70 -13.09 -4.37 -7.63
N GLN A 71 -12.77 -5.33 -6.76
CA GLN A 71 -13.30 -6.69 -6.84
C GLN A 71 -14.84 -6.69 -6.82
N VAL A 72 -15.44 -5.96 -5.88
CA VAL A 72 -16.92 -5.85 -5.80
C VAL A 72 -17.49 -5.23 -7.07
N MET A 73 -16.89 -4.16 -7.59
CA MET A 73 -17.35 -3.53 -8.84
C MET A 73 -17.24 -4.49 -10.04
N GLN A 74 -16.16 -5.26 -10.13
CA GLN A 74 -15.99 -6.28 -11.17
C GLN A 74 -17.04 -7.38 -11.06
N TYR A 75 -17.38 -7.82 -9.85
CA TYR A 75 -18.51 -8.75 -9.65
C TYR A 75 -19.82 -8.14 -10.13
N LEU A 76 -20.13 -6.89 -9.76
CA LEU A 76 -21.38 -6.25 -10.16
C LEU A 76 -21.49 -6.11 -11.68
N THR A 77 -20.40 -5.79 -12.37
CA THR A 77 -20.35 -5.73 -13.84
C THR A 77 -20.51 -7.11 -14.46
N LYS A 78 -19.93 -8.17 -13.86
CA LYS A 78 -20.06 -9.55 -14.36
C LYS A 78 -21.49 -10.08 -14.30
N PHE A 79 -22.28 -9.65 -13.32
CA PHE A 79 -23.70 -9.99 -13.20
C PHE A 79 -24.62 -9.03 -13.97
N GLU A 80 -24.07 -8.15 -14.82
CA GLU A 80 -24.82 -7.20 -15.66
C GLU A 80 -25.80 -6.32 -14.86
N LEU A 81 -25.45 -6.00 -13.61
CA LEU A 81 -26.32 -5.18 -12.77
C LEU A 81 -26.47 -3.76 -13.34
N PRO A 82 -27.66 -3.14 -13.23
CA PRO A 82 -27.90 -1.77 -13.67
C PRO A 82 -26.85 -0.79 -13.14
N LYS A 83 -26.38 0.13 -14.01
CA LYS A 83 -25.39 1.15 -13.64
C LYS A 83 -25.82 1.99 -12.43
N THR A 84 -27.13 2.22 -12.27
CA THR A 84 -27.72 2.91 -11.12
C THR A 84 -27.43 2.21 -9.78
N LEU A 85 -27.38 0.87 -9.76
CA LEU A 85 -27.02 0.10 -8.57
C LEU A 85 -25.50 0.11 -8.36
N GLN A 86 -24.71 0.02 -9.43
CA GLN A 86 -23.24 0.12 -9.33
C GLN A 86 -22.80 1.48 -8.76
N ASP A 87 -23.42 2.57 -9.22
CA ASP A 87 -23.14 3.92 -8.76
C ASP A 87 -23.54 4.11 -7.29
N ARG A 88 -24.68 3.54 -6.87
CA ARG A 88 -25.10 3.54 -5.46
C ARG A 88 -24.09 2.81 -4.57
N VAL A 89 -23.62 1.64 -4.99
CA VAL A 89 -22.63 0.86 -4.24
C VAL A 89 -21.30 1.60 -4.18
N ARG A 90 -20.87 2.25 -5.27
CA ARG A 90 -19.64 3.06 -5.30
C ARG A 90 -19.72 4.24 -4.34
N ASN A 91 -20.82 4.99 -4.36
CA ASN A 91 -21.04 6.13 -3.47
C ASN A 91 -21.07 5.71 -2.00
N TRP A 92 -21.64 4.54 -1.71
CA TRP A 92 -21.65 3.99 -0.35
C TRP A 92 -20.24 3.62 0.14
N PHE A 93 -19.41 3.01 -0.71
CA PHE A 93 -18.00 2.72 -0.39
C PHE A 93 -17.17 4.00 -0.25
N GLN A 94 -17.43 5.04 -1.05
CA GLN A 94 -16.74 6.30 -0.93
C GLN A 94 -17.10 7.03 0.37
N TYR A 95 -18.39 7.08 0.71
CA TYR A 95 -18.86 7.65 1.98
C TYR A 95 -18.28 6.89 3.20
N ASN A 96 -18.26 5.56 3.16
CA ASN A 96 -17.67 4.76 4.24
C ASN A 96 -16.16 5.00 4.42
N TRP A 97 -15.44 5.24 3.32
CA TRP A 97 -14.00 5.50 3.36
C TRP A 97 -13.67 6.87 3.97
N GLU A 98 -14.49 7.88 3.68
CA GLU A 98 -14.31 9.26 4.17
C GLU A 98 -14.79 9.42 5.62
N ASP A 99 -15.84 8.71 6.03
CA ASP A 99 -16.47 8.81 7.37
C ASP A 99 -15.75 7.95 8.43
N ARG A 100 -15.08 6.85 8.04
CA ARG A 100 -14.42 5.91 8.96
C ARG A 100 -12.92 5.79 8.71
N ASN A 101 -12.17 6.85 9.01
CA ASN A 101 -10.71 6.94 8.94
C ASN A 101 -9.94 5.94 9.85
N THR A 102 -10.60 4.91 10.39
CA THR A 102 -10.06 3.87 11.27
C THR A 102 -10.70 2.52 10.93
N LEU A 103 -10.19 1.87 9.88
CA LEU A 103 -10.17 0.40 9.86
C LEU A 103 -9.06 -0.04 10.84
N GLU A 104 -9.32 0.15 12.12
CA GLU A 104 -8.81 -0.72 13.17
C GLU A 104 -9.71 -1.96 13.18
N ASP A 105 -9.05 -3.10 13.05
CA ASP A 105 -9.48 -4.43 13.47
C ASP A 105 -10.59 -5.16 12.71
N ASP A 106 -10.13 -6.25 12.11
CA ASP A 106 -10.65 -7.61 12.23
C ASP A 106 -12.01 -8.00 11.63
N ASP A 107 -11.91 -8.99 10.74
CA ASP A 107 -12.85 -10.09 10.49
C ASP A 107 -14.29 -9.83 10.02
N ALA A 108 -14.70 -8.58 9.82
CA ALA A 108 -16.10 -8.26 9.48
C ALA A 108 -16.36 -7.90 7.99
N THR A 109 -15.54 -8.37 7.03
CA THR A 109 -15.66 -7.92 5.63
C THR A 109 -16.96 -8.40 4.93
N LEU A 110 -17.70 -9.37 5.50
CA LEU A 110 -18.98 -9.85 4.94
C LEU A 110 -20.24 -9.36 5.67
N SER A 111 -20.14 -8.72 6.84
CA SER A 111 -21.30 -8.31 7.64
C SER A 111 -21.74 -6.86 7.43
N PHE A 112 -21.06 -6.11 6.56
CA PHE A 112 -21.32 -4.67 6.35
C PHE A 112 -22.14 -4.32 5.13
N LEU A 113 -22.67 -5.30 4.38
CA LEU A 113 -23.74 -4.99 3.45
C LEU A 113 -25.00 -4.71 4.31
N PRO A 114 -25.64 -3.53 4.21
CA PRO A 114 -26.88 -3.26 4.93
C PRO A 114 -27.85 -4.43 4.77
N ALA A 115 -28.54 -4.84 5.84
CA ALA A 115 -29.45 -5.99 5.78
C ALA A 115 -30.45 -5.87 4.63
N THR A 116 -30.82 -4.65 4.24
CA THR A 116 -31.64 -4.35 3.05
C THR A 116 -30.97 -4.79 1.75
N LEU A 117 -29.68 -4.51 1.54
CA LEU A 117 -28.93 -4.95 0.36
C LEU A 117 -28.63 -6.45 0.38
N GLN A 118 -28.39 -7.06 1.55
CA GLN A 118 -28.27 -8.52 1.65
C GLN A 118 -29.58 -9.22 1.29
N THR A 119 -30.70 -8.65 1.74
CA THR A 119 -32.03 -9.19 1.46
C THR A 119 -32.37 -9.03 -0.03
N GLU A 120 -32.07 -7.87 -0.64
CA GLU A 120 -32.25 -7.68 -2.08
C GLU A 120 -31.35 -8.61 -2.91
N LEU A 121 -30.11 -8.86 -2.49
CA LEU A 121 -29.20 -9.79 -3.17
C LEU A 121 -29.63 -11.27 -2.99
N ALA A 122 -30.05 -11.64 -1.79
CA ALA A 122 -30.55 -13.00 -1.50
C ALA A 122 -31.86 -13.27 -2.26
N ILE A 123 -32.75 -12.27 -2.35
CA ILE A 123 -33.96 -12.37 -3.16
C ILE A 123 -33.58 -12.50 -4.63
N SER A 124 -32.67 -11.67 -5.17
CA SER A 124 -32.32 -11.74 -6.59
C SER A 124 -31.63 -13.06 -6.97
N ILE A 125 -30.79 -13.62 -6.10
CA ILE A 125 -30.12 -14.93 -6.31
C ILE A 125 -31.10 -16.10 -6.14
N HIS A 126 -32.04 -16.04 -5.19
CA HIS A 126 -33.01 -17.10 -4.97
C HIS A 126 -34.23 -17.04 -5.90
N TYR A 127 -34.53 -15.90 -6.54
CA TYR A 127 -35.65 -15.81 -7.48
C TYR A 127 -35.41 -16.59 -8.78
N ASP A 128 -34.19 -16.57 -9.32
CA ASP A 128 -33.84 -17.34 -10.54
C ASP A 128 -33.85 -18.86 -10.31
N THR A 129 -33.68 -19.29 -9.06
CA THR A 129 -33.73 -20.71 -8.69
C THR A 129 -35.17 -21.16 -8.37
N LEU A 130 -35.98 -20.32 -7.73
CA LEU A 130 -37.38 -20.64 -7.43
C LEU A 130 -38.31 -20.57 -8.64
N SER A 131 -38.07 -19.69 -9.61
CA SER A 131 -38.93 -19.57 -10.82
C SER A 131 -38.83 -20.80 -11.75
N LYS A 132 -37.80 -21.65 -11.56
CA LYS A 132 -37.67 -22.92 -12.30
C LYS A 132 -38.43 -24.09 -11.69
N VAL A 133 -39.04 -23.95 -10.51
CA VAL A 133 -39.85 -25.02 -9.93
C VAL A 133 -41.33 -24.62 -9.96
N LYS A 134 -41.99 -25.10 -11.03
CA LYS A 134 -43.44 -25.27 -11.11
C LYS A 134 -44.00 -25.71 -9.75
N LEU A 135 -44.70 -24.84 -9.03
CA LEU A 135 -45.59 -25.22 -7.94
C LEU A 135 -46.50 -24.05 -7.57
N PHE A 136 -47.33 -23.60 -8.52
CA PHE A 136 -48.71 -23.15 -8.27
C PHE A 136 -49.46 -23.22 -9.61
N GLN A 137 -49.84 -24.45 -9.96
CA GLN A 137 -51.14 -24.71 -10.58
C GLN A 137 -52.01 -25.34 -9.50
#